data_AF-I2B9P1-F1
#
_entry.id   AF-I2B9P1-F1
#
_cell.length_a   1.000
_cell.length_b   1.000
_cell.length_c   1.000
_cell.angle_alpha   90.00
_cell.angle_beta   90.00
_cell.angle_gamma   90.00
#
_symmetry.space_group_name_H-M   'P 1'
#
loop_
_entity.id
_entity.type
_entity.pdbx_description
1 polymer ?
#
loop_
_entity_poly.entity_id
_entity_poly.type
_entity_poly.pdbx_seq_one_letter_code
_entity_poly.pdbx_strand_id
1 'polypeptide(L)' 'MGYYVIKKSEKAVAQPYYFLLKAGNHETIATSEMYATKEAAKKGIASVQKNGPSDDIRDETV' A
#
# COMPACT_ATOMS: atom_id res chain seq x y z
N MET A 1 15.47 -3.89 6.44
CA MET A 1 14.81 -2.72 5.83
C MET A 1 13.48 -3.18 5.25
N GLY A 2 12.40 -2.41 5.42
CA GLY A 2 11.09 -2.77 4.86
C GLY A 2 11.03 -2.64 3.34
N TYR A 3 10.02 -3.25 2.70
CA TYR A 3 9.86 -3.24 1.24
C TYR A 3 8.40 -3.32 0.81
N TYR A 4 8.11 -2.79 -0.38
CA TYR A 4 6.78 -2.84 -0.99
C TYR A 4 6.63 -4.07 -1.90
N VAL A 5 5.46 -4.71 -1.86
CA VAL A 5 5.11 -5.83 -2.74
C VAL A 5 3.84 -5.48 -3.49
N ILE A 6 3.90 -5.34 -4.81
CA ILE A 6 2.71 -5.20 -5.66
C ILE A 6 2.15 -6.59 -5.95
N LYS A 7 0.87 -6.78 -5.64
CA LYS A 7 0.10 -7.98 -5.96
C LYS A 7 -1.01 -7.66 -6.97
N LYS A 8 -1.45 -8.69 -7.67
CA LYS A 8 -2.64 -8.67 -8.52
C LYS A 8 -3.62 -9.70 -7.97
N SER A 9 -4.88 -9.32 -7.82
CA SER A 9 -5.97 -10.23 -7.48
C SER A 9 -6.13 -11.27 -8.59
N GLU A 10 -6.29 -12.52 -8.19
CA GLU A 10 -6.58 -13.63 -9.11
C GLU A 10 -8.03 -13.59 -9.60
N LYS A 11 -8.91 -12.91 -8.86
CA LYS A 11 -10.29 -12.67 -9.28
C LYS A 11 -10.33 -11.58 -10.35
N ALA A 12 -11.17 -11.79 -11.36
CA ALA A 12 -11.47 -10.77 -12.36
C ALA A 12 -12.31 -9.65 -11.72
N VAL A 13 -11.63 -8.61 -11.25
CA VAL A 13 -12.23 -7.39 -10.68
C VAL A 13 -11.73 -6.17 -11.43
N ALA A 14 -12.52 -5.09 -11.44
CA ALA A 14 -12.16 -3.84 -12.11
C ALA A 14 -10.85 -3.22 -11.60
N GLN A 15 -10.50 -3.48 -10.33
CA GLN A 15 -9.31 -2.97 -9.67
C GLN A 15 -8.49 -4.12 -9.08
N PRO A 16 -7.68 -4.83 -9.89
CA PRO A 16 -7.01 -6.02 -9.42
C PRO A 16 -5.68 -5.73 -8.72
N TYR A 17 -5.08 -4.55 -8.85
CA TYR A 17 -3.73 -4.29 -8.32
C TYR A 17 -3.79 -3.69 -6.91
N TYR A 18 -2.91 -4.12 -6.01
CA TYR A 18 -2.74 -3.51 -4.69
C TYR A 18 -1.30 -3.72 -4.25
N PHE A 19 -0.85 -3.01 -3.22
CA PHE A 19 0.46 -3.18 -2.64
C PHE A 19 0.42 -3.41 -1.14
N LEU A 20 1.45 -4.09 -0.65
CA LEU A 20 1.68 -4.37 0.76
C LEU A 20 2.99 -3.71 1.17
N LEU A 21 3.03 -3.08 2.33
CA LEU A 21 4.28 -2.68 2.98
C LEU A 21 4.67 -3.78 3.97
N LYS A 22 5.85 -4.35 3.78
CA LYS A 22 6.42 -5.34 4.68
C LYS A 22 7.54 -4.75 5.52
N ALA A 23 7.53 -5.06 6.82
CA ALA A 23 8.61 -4.73 7.73
C ALA A 23 9.82 -5.65 7.50
N GLY A 24 10.95 -5.35 8.16
CA GLY A 24 12.18 -6.14 8.04
C GLY A 24 12.04 -7.60 8.50
N ASN A 25 11.00 -7.89 9.30
CA ASN A 25 10.63 -9.22 9.76
C ASN A 25 9.61 -9.92 8.82
N HIS A 26 9.40 -9.39 7.61
CA HIS A 26 8.48 -9.90 6.58
C HIS A 26 6.98 -9.84 6.90
N GLU A 27 6.62 -9.27 8.05
CA GLU A 27 5.22 -9.03 8.41
C GLU A 27 4.65 -7.87 7.61
N THR A 28 3.36 -7.98 7.28
CA THR A 28 2.63 -6.92 6.57
C THR A 28 2.18 -5.89 7.58
N ILE A 29 2.66 -4.65 7.44
CA ILE A 29 2.32 -3.55 8.34
C ILE A 29 1.36 -2.54 7.73
N ALA A 30 1.21 -2.56 6.39
CA ALA A 30 0.16 -1.79 5.70
C ALA A 30 -0.30 -2.51 4.43
N THR A 31 -1.58 -2.35 4.11
CA THR A 31 -2.20 -2.83 2.87
C THR A 31 -2.85 -1.65 2.18
N SER A 32 -2.59 -1.48 0.88
CA SER A 32 -3.20 -0.40 0.11
C SER A 32 -4.64 -0.72 -0.28
N GLU A 33 -5.35 0.31 -0.74
CA GLU A 33 -6.53 0.15 -1.58
C GLU A 33 -6.23 -0.61 -2.89
N MET A 34 -7.30 -0.99 -3.58
CA MET A 34 -7.22 -1.63 -4.90
C MET A 34 -7.18 -0.59 -6.03
N TYR A 35 -6.40 -0.87 -7.06
CA TYR A 35 -6.15 -0.03 -8.22
C TYR A 35 -6.44 -0.77 -9.53
N ALA A 36 -6.95 -0.04 -10.52
CA ALA A 36 -7.22 -0.55 -11.86
C ALA A 36 -5.95 -0.96 -12.62
N THR A 37 -4.84 -0.24 -12.41
CA THR A 37 -3.58 -0.46 -13.14
C THR A 37 -2.40 -0.59 -12.19
N LYS A 38 -1.35 -1.30 -12.64
CA LYS A 38 -0.09 -1.42 -11.92
C LYS A 38 0.60 -0.06 -11.72
N GLU A 39 0.45 0.84 -12.69
CA GLU A 39 1.01 2.20 -12.61
C GLU A 39 0.31 3.05 -11.55
N ALA A 40 -1.01 2.93 -11.41
CA ALA A 40 -1.75 3.59 -10.33
C ALA A 40 -1.26 3.10 -8.95
N ALA A 41 -1.05 1.78 -8.78
CA ALA A 41 -0.46 1.25 -7.56
C ALA A 41 0.96 1.80 -7.28
N LYS A 42 1.81 1.95 -8.31
CA LYS A 42 3.13 2.58 -8.16
C LYS A 42 3.04 4.06 -7.75
N LYS A 43 2.08 4.81 -8.29
CA LYS A 43 1.82 6.20 -7.86
C LYS A 43 1.36 6.25 -6.39
N GLY A 44 0.53 5.30 -5.98
CA GLY A 44 0.16 5.10 -4.57
C GLY A 44 1.39 4.89 -3.68
N ILE A 45 2.30 3.99 -4.07
CA ILE A 45 3.57 3.76 -3.34
C ILE A 45 4.38 5.06 -3.23
N ALA A 46 4.54 5.82 -4.31
CA ALA A 46 5.29 7.07 -4.29
C ALA A 46 4.66 8.11 -3.34
N SER A 47 3.33 8.17 -3.29
CA SER A 47 2.59 9.01 -2.33
C SER A 47 2.86 8.59 -0.89
N VAL A 48 2.79 7.28 -0.60
CA VAL A 48 3.08 6.75 0.74
C VAL A 48 4.54 6.97 1.12
N GLN A 49 5.50 6.83 0.20
CA GLN A 49 6.90 7.12 0.49
C GLN A 49 7.13 8.60 0.81
N LYS A 50 6.40 9.50 0.15
CA LYS A 50 6.49 10.94 0.39
C LYS A 50 5.86 11.36 1.73
N ASN A 51 4.70 10.81 2.06
CA ASN A 51 3.87 11.29 3.17
C ASN A 51 3.90 10.38 4.40
N GLY A 52 4.24 9.10 4.24
CA GLY A 52 4.23 8.08 5.29
C GLY A 52 5.21 8.32 6.46
N PRO A 53 6.36 9.01 6.28
CA PRO A 53 7.22 9.39 7.41
C PRO A 53 6.66 10.50 8.31
N SER A 54 5.46 11.02 8.02
CA SER A 54 4.80 12.04 8.85
C SER A 54 4.56 11.53 10.28
N ASP A 55 4.80 12.41 11.24
CA ASP A 55 4.56 12.21 12.68
C ASP A 55 3.21 12.77 13.16
N ASP A 56 2.50 13.56 12.32
CA ASP A 56 1.11 13.98 12.58
C ASP A 56 0.17 12.77 12.54
N ILE A 57 -0.20 12.26 13.73
CA ILE A 57 -1.12 11.16 13.94
C ILE A 57 -2.38 11.71 14.63
N ARG A 58 -3.53 11.56 13.98
CA ARG A 58 -4.83 11.97 14.51
C ARG A 58 -5.69 10.74 14.78
N ASP A 59 -6.09 10.57 16.02
CA ASP A 59 -7.00 9.50 16.45
C ASP A 59 -8.45 10.03 16.38
N GLU A 60 -9.24 9.45 15.48
CA GLU A 60 -10.67 9.75 15.31
C GLU A 60 -11.57 8.58 15.72
N THR A 61 -11.07 7.68 16.58
CA THR A 61 -11.91 6.60 17.13
C THR A 61 -12.93 7.15 18.13
N VAL A 62 -14.17 6.67 18.03
CA VAL A 62 -15.30 7.03 18.92
C VAL A 62 -15.70 5.88 19.82
#